data_AF-A0A3L7Y3D4-F1
#
_entry.id   AF-A0A3L7Y3D4-F1
#
_cell.length_a   1.000
_cell.length_b   1.000
_cell.length_c   1.000
_cell.angle_alpha   90.00
_cell.angle_beta   90.00
_cell.angle_gamma   90.00
#
_symmetry.space_group_name_H-M   'P 1'
#
loop_
_entity.id
_entity.type
_entity.pdbx_description
1 polymer ?
#
loop_
_entity_poly.entity_id
_entity_poly.type
_entity_poly.pdbx_seq_one_letter_code
_entity_poly.pdbx_strand_id
1 'polypeptide(L)'
;MPVETVARSLSFINWVVVSGLAVGSLAAILLLTYRSESTRGYRGFTVFAAGGWAFLAWLADGALPIPSADAPIQAATPEIDALRRLLLVLVACLATLWTLRIARGSDGRRVGLVTVVTAVAALLVAAVGWAPTPLVAVALSLQLLILAAVTGGSFAAMILAHWYLVTPKLSEAPLLLLSRTLGIGIGVQIALFLIWQLFGLGGLGAGWDFFAILRLVIGLIFPA
;
A
#
# COMPACT_ATOMS: atom_id res chain seq x y z
N MET A 1 -17.41 12.18 18.93
CA MET A 1 -17.90 11.37 17.78
C MET A 1 -18.60 10.13 18.31
N PRO A 2 -19.71 9.70 17.69
CA PRO A 2 -20.40 8.45 18.03
C PRO A 2 -19.49 7.22 17.80
N VAL A 3 -19.63 6.18 18.63
CA VAL A 3 -18.83 4.93 18.54
C VAL A 3 -18.97 4.26 17.16
N GLU A 4 -20.15 4.32 16.57
CA GLU A 4 -20.45 3.75 15.25
C GLU A 4 -19.65 4.45 14.12
N THR A 5 -19.46 5.76 14.21
CA THR A 5 -18.66 6.54 13.24
C THR A 5 -17.18 6.16 13.31
N VAL A 6 -16.67 5.91 14.52
CA VAL A 6 -15.30 5.44 14.75
C VAL A 6 -15.11 4.05 14.14
N ALA A 7 -16.02 3.11 14.43
CA ALA A 7 -15.95 1.74 13.92
C ALA A 7 -15.97 1.69 12.38
N ARG A 8 -16.83 2.48 11.73
CA ARG A 8 -16.87 2.55 10.25
C ARG A 8 -15.56 3.08 9.68
N SER A 9 -14.98 4.10 10.29
CA SER A 9 -13.70 4.70 9.86
C SER A 9 -12.55 3.70 9.97
N LEU A 10 -12.54 2.86 11.02
CA LEU A 10 -11.52 1.82 11.20
C LEU A 10 -11.54 0.77 10.08
N SER A 11 -12.69 0.42 9.51
CA SER A 11 -12.77 -0.52 8.38
C SER A 11 -12.04 0.02 7.15
N PHE A 12 -12.20 1.31 6.83
CA PHE A 12 -11.46 1.95 5.73
C PHE A 12 -9.97 2.06 6.03
N ILE A 13 -9.58 2.38 7.27
CA ILE A 13 -8.17 2.40 7.69
C ILE A 13 -7.54 1.03 7.50
N ASN A 14 -8.20 -0.03 7.96
CA ASN A 14 -7.71 -1.39 7.83
C ASN A 14 -7.51 -1.76 6.36
N TRP A 15 -8.49 -1.43 5.50
CA TRP A 15 -8.37 -1.65 4.05
C TRP A 15 -7.15 -0.91 3.49
N VAL A 16 -6.94 0.36 3.85
CA VAL A 16 -5.83 1.18 3.37
C VAL A 16 -4.48 0.62 3.83
N VAL A 17 -4.37 0.17 5.08
CA VAL A 17 -3.14 -0.43 5.62
C VAL A 17 -2.81 -1.73 4.91
N VAL A 18 -3.79 -2.64 4.80
CA VAL A 18 -3.57 -3.98 4.24
C VAL A 18 -3.33 -3.93 2.72
N SER A 19 -4.08 -3.09 1.98
CA SER A 19 -3.80 -2.86 0.56
C SER A 19 -2.46 -2.15 0.34
N GLY A 20 -2.10 -1.20 1.21
CA GLY A 20 -0.81 -0.52 1.17
C GLY A 20 0.38 -1.46 1.41
N LEU A 21 0.26 -2.38 2.36
CA LEU A 21 1.24 -3.45 2.59
C LEU A 21 1.43 -4.29 1.33
N ALA A 22 0.33 -4.74 0.72
CA ALA A 22 0.38 -5.54 -0.51
C ALA A 22 1.08 -4.79 -1.66
N VAL A 23 0.57 -3.60 -2.02
CA VAL A 23 1.02 -2.82 -3.19
C VAL A 23 2.47 -2.40 -3.02
N GLY A 24 2.83 -1.85 -1.86
CA GLY A 24 4.19 -1.37 -1.60
C GLY A 24 5.23 -2.48 -1.62
N SER A 25 4.93 -3.65 -1.04
CA SER A 25 5.86 -4.78 -1.05
C SER A 25 6.05 -5.34 -2.45
N LEU A 26 4.99 -5.45 -3.25
CA LEU A 26 5.09 -5.87 -4.65
C LEU A 26 5.93 -4.89 -5.47
N ALA A 27 5.71 -3.58 -5.29
CA ALA A 27 6.49 -2.54 -5.96
C ALA A 27 7.98 -2.58 -5.55
N ALA A 28 8.27 -2.79 -4.26
CA ALA A 28 9.63 -2.93 -3.76
C ALA A 28 10.35 -4.15 -4.37
N ILE A 29 9.68 -5.31 -4.44
CA ILE A 29 10.27 -6.49 -5.09
C ILE A 29 10.45 -6.27 -6.59
N LEU A 30 9.52 -5.59 -7.26
CA LEU A 30 9.68 -5.26 -8.68
C LEU A 30 10.90 -4.35 -8.90
N LEU A 31 11.04 -3.30 -8.08
CA LEU A 31 12.19 -2.40 -8.11
C LEU A 31 13.50 -3.17 -7.94
N LEU A 32 13.59 -4.01 -6.91
CA LEU A 32 14.77 -4.84 -6.68
C LEU A 32 15.03 -5.74 -7.89
N THR A 33 14.00 -6.39 -8.42
CA THR A 33 14.14 -7.28 -9.59
C THR A 33 14.80 -6.59 -10.80
N TYR A 34 14.61 -5.29 -10.99
CA TYR A 34 15.22 -4.52 -12.08
C TYR A 34 16.55 -3.84 -11.71
N ARG A 35 16.80 -3.56 -10.43
CA ARG A 35 17.88 -2.65 -10.00
C ARG A 35 18.92 -3.29 -9.08
N SER A 36 18.67 -4.47 -8.52
CA SER A 36 19.61 -5.14 -7.61
C SER A 36 19.40 -6.65 -7.57
N GLU A 37 20.48 -7.39 -7.31
CA GLU A 37 20.37 -8.84 -7.08
C GLU A 37 20.01 -9.12 -5.63
N SER A 38 18.88 -9.80 -5.40
CA SER A 38 18.46 -10.30 -4.10
C SER A 38 18.11 -11.78 -4.19
N THR A 39 18.20 -12.49 -3.07
CA THR A 39 18.05 -13.96 -3.07
C THR A 39 16.66 -14.37 -3.53
N ARG A 40 16.59 -15.55 -4.17
CA ARG A 40 15.31 -16.14 -4.60
C ARG A 40 14.36 -16.36 -3.43
N GLY A 41 14.89 -16.80 -2.28
CA GLY A 41 14.13 -17.05 -1.06
C GLY A 41 13.44 -15.78 -0.55
N TYR A 42 14.20 -14.70 -0.39
CA TYR A 42 13.66 -13.40 0.00
C TYR A 42 12.56 -12.93 -0.96
N ARG A 43 12.85 -12.89 -2.27
CA ARG A 43 11.89 -12.42 -3.27
C ARG A 43 10.61 -13.24 -3.29
N GLY A 44 10.73 -14.57 -3.26
CA GLY A 44 9.59 -15.48 -3.27
C GLY A 44 8.72 -15.32 -2.02
N PHE A 45 9.34 -15.28 -0.84
CA PHE A 45 8.63 -15.11 0.42
C PHE A 45 7.91 -13.76 0.51
N THR A 46 8.58 -12.66 0.14
CA THR A 46 7.96 -11.32 0.19
C THR A 46 6.80 -11.20 -0.78
N VAL A 47 6.91 -11.74 -2.01
CA VAL A 47 5.79 -11.73 -2.97
C VAL A 47 4.64 -12.59 -2.48
N PHE A 48 4.92 -13.75 -1.88
CA PHE A 48 3.89 -14.59 -1.26
C PHE A 48 3.15 -13.86 -0.13
N ALA A 49 3.90 -13.27 0.80
CA ALA A 49 3.33 -12.50 1.91
C ALA A 49 2.50 -11.30 1.40
N ALA A 50 2.98 -10.59 0.38
CA ALA A 50 2.24 -9.51 -0.27
C ALA A 50 0.96 -10.00 -0.96
N GLY A 51 0.96 -11.20 -1.53
CA GLY A 51 -0.24 -11.87 -2.03
C GLY A 51 -1.25 -12.18 -0.91
N GLY A 52 -0.76 -12.61 0.26
CA GLY A 52 -1.58 -12.76 1.48
C GLY A 52 -2.23 -11.43 1.91
N TRP A 53 -1.47 -10.34 1.92
CA TRP A 53 -2.02 -9.00 2.18
C TRP A 53 -3.06 -8.59 1.12
N ALA A 54 -2.83 -8.86 -0.16
CA ALA A 54 -3.81 -8.58 -1.21
C ALA A 54 -5.11 -9.37 -1.03
N PHE A 55 -5.02 -10.63 -0.62
CA PHE A 55 -6.18 -11.46 -0.30
C PHE A 55 -6.95 -10.94 0.92
N LEU A 56 -6.24 -10.53 1.97
CA LEU A 56 -6.85 -9.88 3.13
C LEU A 56 -7.49 -8.54 2.78
N ALA A 57 -6.88 -7.75 1.88
CA ALA A 57 -7.47 -6.52 1.35
C ALA A 57 -8.77 -6.82 0.60
N TRP A 58 -8.82 -7.89 -0.21
CA TRP A 58 -10.04 -8.32 -0.89
C TRP A 58 -11.16 -8.75 0.08
N LEU A 59 -10.81 -9.44 1.17
CA LEU A 59 -11.77 -9.78 2.23
C LEU A 59 -12.26 -8.53 2.96
N ALA A 60 -11.34 -7.62 3.30
CA ALA A 60 -11.67 -6.34 3.94
C ALA A 60 -12.58 -5.47 3.05
N ASP A 61 -12.33 -5.48 1.73
CA ASP A 61 -13.14 -4.76 0.74
C ASP A 61 -14.59 -5.22 0.74
N GLY A 62 -14.82 -6.53 0.82
CA GLY A 62 -16.16 -7.12 0.92
C GLY A 62 -16.88 -6.83 2.24
N ALA A 63 -16.18 -6.27 3.23
CA ALA A 63 -16.72 -5.92 4.55
C ALA A 63 -16.76 -4.40 4.79
N LEU A 64 -16.52 -3.58 3.75
CA LEU A 64 -16.57 -2.12 3.89
C LEU A 64 -18.01 -1.65 4.16
N PRO A 65 -18.25 -0.85 5.21
CA PRO A 65 -19.55 -0.29 5.48
C PRO A 65 -19.84 0.89 4.53
N ILE A 66 -21.12 1.20 4.37
CA ILE A 66 -21.53 2.42 3.66
C ILE A 66 -21.07 3.65 4.49
N PRO A 67 -20.31 4.59 3.89
CA PRO A 67 -19.93 5.84 4.55
C PRO A 67 -21.15 6.61 5.07
N SER A 68 -21.03 7.26 6.22
CA SER A 68 -22.07 8.16 6.72
C SER A 68 -22.09 9.46 5.90
N ALA A 69 -23.22 10.18 5.91
CA ALA A 69 -23.37 11.40 5.10
C ALA A 69 -22.41 12.54 5.50
N ASP A 70 -21.92 12.50 6.74
CA ASP A 70 -20.92 13.41 7.30
C ASP A 70 -19.48 12.91 7.12
N ALA A 71 -19.27 11.74 6.51
CA ALA A 71 -17.94 11.20 6.26
C ALA A 71 -17.21 12.01 5.17
N PRO A 72 -15.87 12.14 5.27
CA PRO A 72 -15.05 12.84 4.28
C PRO A 72 -14.93 12.08 2.94
N ILE A 73 -15.44 10.85 2.89
CA ILE A 73 -15.49 9.98 1.72
C ILE A 73 -16.94 9.71 1.36
N GLN A 74 -17.20 9.53 0.06
CA GLN A 74 -18.51 9.13 -0.42
C GLN A 74 -18.60 7.62 -0.68
N ALA A 75 -19.82 7.11 -0.74
CA ALA A 75 -20.08 5.76 -1.22
C ALA A 75 -19.75 5.69 -2.72
N ALA A 76 -18.97 4.68 -3.10
CA ALA A 76 -18.69 4.41 -4.51
C ALA A 76 -19.92 3.78 -5.18
N THR A 77 -20.00 3.86 -6.52
CA THR A 77 -21.03 3.13 -7.25
C THR A 77 -20.76 1.62 -7.22
N PRO A 78 -21.79 0.78 -7.39
CA PRO A 78 -21.62 -0.68 -7.40
C PRO A 78 -20.61 -1.19 -8.42
N GLU A 79 -20.49 -0.53 -9.57
CA GLU A 79 -19.55 -0.91 -10.64
C GLU A 79 -18.10 -0.62 -10.23
N ILE A 80 -17.86 0.52 -9.57
CA ILE A 80 -16.53 0.90 -9.07
C ILE A 80 -16.12 -0.05 -7.94
N ASP A 81 -17.04 -0.41 -7.04
CA ASP A 81 -16.78 -1.40 -5.99
C ASP A 81 -16.48 -2.78 -6.58
N ALA A 82 -17.26 -3.23 -7.55
CA ALA A 82 -17.03 -4.50 -8.23
C ALA A 82 -15.66 -4.52 -8.95
N LEU A 83 -15.29 -3.43 -9.61
CA LEU A 83 -13.99 -3.29 -10.27
C LEU A 83 -12.84 -3.31 -9.25
N ARG A 84 -12.93 -2.54 -8.16
CA ARG A 84 -11.91 -2.53 -7.10
C ARG A 84 -11.71 -3.93 -6.52
N ARG A 85 -12.81 -4.63 -6.22
CA ARG A 85 -12.79 -5.99 -5.70
C ARG A 85 -12.20 -6.99 -6.68
N LEU A 86 -12.53 -6.89 -7.97
CA LEU A 86 -11.93 -7.70 -9.03
C LEU A 86 -10.42 -7.48 -9.11
N LEU A 87 -9.96 -6.23 -9.06
CA LEU A 87 -8.54 -5.92 -9.11
C LEU A 87 -7.79 -6.50 -7.90
N LEU A 88 -8.33 -6.41 -6.69
CA LEU A 88 -7.69 -6.96 -5.49
C LEU A 88 -7.53 -8.50 -5.56
N VAL A 89 -8.55 -9.23 -6.02
CA VAL A 89 -8.42 -10.69 -6.18
C VAL A 89 -7.43 -11.04 -7.29
N LEU A 90 -7.42 -10.29 -8.40
CA LEU A 90 -6.43 -10.46 -9.46
C LEU A 90 -5.01 -10.24 -8.96
N VAL A 91 -4.78 -9.25 -8.09
CA VAL A 91 -3.46 -9.02 -7.46
C VAL A 91 -3.04 -10.24 -6.64
N ALA A 92 -3.93 -10.82 -5.83
CA ALA A 92 -3.62 -12.03 -5.05
C ALA A 92 -3.28 -13.22 -5.96
N CYS A 93 -4.05 -13.45 -7.02
CA CYS A 93 -3.78 -14.50 -8.02
C CYS A 93 -2.45 -14.28 -8.76
N LEU A 94 -2.19 -13.05 -9.21
CA LEU A 94 -0.96 -12.69 -9.93
C LEU A 94 0.27 -12.73 -9.02
N ALA A 95 0.14 -12.35 -7.74
CA ALA A 95 1.21 -12.50 -6.75
C ALA A 95 1.53 -13.98 -6.50
N THR A 96 0.51 -14.84 -6.49
CA THR A 96 0.69 -16.30 -6.40
C THR A 96 1.43 -16.82 -7.63
N LEU A 97 1.02 -16.42 -8.83
CA LEU A 97 1.71 -16.77 -10.07
C LEU A 97 3.16 -16.27 -10.08
N TRP A 98 3.42 -15.04 -9.62
CA TRP A 98 4.76 -14.48 -9.54
C TRP A 98 5.64 -15.27 -8.55
N THR A 99 5.10 -15.62 -7.38
CA THR A 99 5.77 -16.49 -6.40
C THR A 99 6.17 -17.83 -7.04
N LEU A 100 5.25 -18.49 -7.75
CA LEU A 100 5.51 -19.76 -8.43
C LEU A 100 6.57 -19.63 -9.53
N ARG A 101 6.59 -18.51 -10.26
CA ARG A 101 7.64 -18.23 -11.26
C ARG A 101 9.00 -18.07 -10.61
N ILE A 102 9.08 -17.37 -9.48
CA ILE A 102 10.31 -17.23 -8.68
C ILE A 102 10.79 -18.59 -8.18
N ALA A 103 9.89 -19.41 -7.64
CA ALA A 103 10.20 -20.75 -7.17
C ALA A 103 10.79 -21.65 -8.29
N ARG A 104 10.25 -21.53 -9.51
CA ARG A 104 10.76 -22.22 -10.72
C ARG A 104 12.06 -21.64 -11.29
N GLY A 105 12.64 -20.63 -10.66
CA GLY A 105 13.92 -20.03 -11.03
C GLY A 105 13.86 -18.89 -12.05
N SER A 106 12.67 -18.44 -12.45
CA SER A 106 12.49 -17.23 -13.24
C SER A 106 12.54 -15.99 -12.35
N ASP A 107 12.92 -14.83 -12.88
CA ASP A 107 12.77 -13.56 -12.16
C ASP A 107 11.31 -13.07 -12.10
N GLY A 108 10.42 -13.62 -12.93
CA GLY A 108 9.01 -13.25 -13.00
C GLY A 108 8.75 -11.78 -13.40
N ARG A 109 9.73 -11.05 -13.99
CA ARG A 109 9.65 -9.60 -14.24
C ARG A 109 8.36 -9.13 -14.90
N ARG A 110 7.93 -9.81 -15.96
CA ARG A 110 6.71 -9.47 -16.70
C ARG A 110 5.45 -9.66 -15.86
N VAL A 111 5.38 -10.78 -15.14
CA VAL A 111 4.26 -11.05 -14.22
C VAL A 111 4.25 -10.00 -13.13
N GLY A 112 5.40 -9.72 -12.50
CA GLY A 112 5.53 -8.71 -11.47
C GLY A 112 5.12 -7.29 -11.92
N LEU A 113 5.45 -6.90 -13.15
CA LEU A 113 5.00 -5.62 -13.71
C LEU A 113 3.47 -5.57 -13.82
N VAL A 114 2.85 -6.61 -14.38
CA VAL A 114 1.38 -6.71 -14.48
C VAL A 114 0.75 -6.71 -13.09
N THR A 115 1.33 -7.43 -12.13
CA THR A 115 0.84 -7.47 -10.74
C THR A 115 0.87 -6.08 -10.11
N VAL A 116 1.99 -5.34 -10.23
CA VAL A 116 2.12 -4.00 -9.65
C VAL A 116 1.19 -3.01 -10.32
N VAL A 117 1.08 -3.03 -11.66
CA VAL A 117 0.13 -2.17 -12.38
C VAL A 117 -1.32 -2.44 -11.94
N THR A 118 -1.70 -3.71 -11.81
CA THR A 118 -3.03 -4.10 -11.32
C THR A 118 -3.26 -3.63 -9.88
N ALA A 119 -2.25 -3.73 -9.02
CA ALA A 119 -2.33 -3.29 -7.62
C ALA A 119 -2.45 -1.77 -7.50
N VAL A 120 -1.69 -1.02 -8.30
CA VAL A 120 -1.80 0.44 -8.41
C VAL A 120 -3.20 0.81 -8.92
N ALA A 121 -3.71 0.14 -9.94
CA ALA A 121 -5.06 0.38 -10.46
C ALA A 121 -6.12 0.18 -9.36
N ALA A 122 -6.00 -0.83 -8.50
CA ALA A 122 -6.94 -1.04 -7.38
C ALA A 122 -6.99 0.16 -6.44
N LEU A 123 -5.84 0.77 -6.10
CA LEU A 123 -5.78 1.97 -5.26
C LEU A 123 -6.38 3.20 -5.96
N LEU A 124 -6.13 3.35 -7.27
CA LEU A 124 -6.69 4.46 -8.05
C LEU A 124 -8.21 4.36 -8.17
N VAL A 125 -8.74 3.15 -8.40
CA VAL A 125 -10.19 2.90 -8.43
C VAL A 125 -10.83 3.19 -7.07
N ALA A 126 -10.15 2.84 -5.97
CA ALA A 126 -10.59 3.22 -4.62
C ALA A 126 -10.66 4.73 -4.44
N ALA A 127 -9.59 5.44 -4.84
CA ALA A 127 -9.53 6.89 -4.71
C ALA A 127 -10.64 7.59 -5.53
N VAL A 128 -10.87 7.15 -6.77
CA VAL A 128 -11.94 7.68 -7.63
C VAL A 128 -13.32 7.37 -7.05
N GLY A 129 -13.53 6.18 -6.50
CA GLY A 129 -14.81 5.80 -5.90
C GLY A 129 -15.17 6.59 -4.65
N TRP A 130 -14.17 6.91 -3.82
CA TRP A 130 -14.39 7.54 -2.51
C TRP A 130 -14.31 9.05 -2.51
N ALA A 131 -13.73 9.66 -3.54
CA ALA A 131 -13.51 11.10 -3.57
C ALA A 131 -14.73 11.88 -4.10
N PRO A 132 -15.23 12.89 -3.36
CA PRO A 132 -16.40 13.68 -3.77
C PRO A 132 -16.14 14.58 -4.99
N THR A 133 -14.88 14.88 -5.31
CA THR A 133 -14.50 15.72 -6.46
C THR A 133 -13.26 15.15 -7.16
N PRO A 134 -13.04 15.49 -8.45
CA PRO A 134 -11.84 15.05 -9.17
C PRO A 134 -10.53 15.51 -8.51
N LEU A 135 -10.50 16.70 -7.91
CA LEU A 135 -9.32 17.20 -7.20
C LEU A 135 -9.00 16.34 -5.98
N VAL A 136 -10.02 15.98 -5.19
CA VAL A 136 -9.86 15.07 -4.05
C VAL A 136 -9.46 13.68 -4.51
N ALA A 137 -9.94 13.20 -5.66
CA ALA A 137 -9.54 11.91 -6.21
C ALA A 137 -8.04 11.86 -6.53
N VAL A 138 -7.49 12.94 -7.10
CA VAL A 138 -6.05 13.07 -7.37
C VAL A 138 -5.26 13.12 -6.06
N ALA A 139 -5.69 13.94 -5.08
CA ALA A 139 -5.03 14.04 -3.79
C ALA A 139 -5.02 12.70 -3.04
N LEU A 140 -6.16 12.02 -2.98
CA LEU A 140 -6.32 10.71 -2.35
C LEU A 140 -5.50 9.64 -3.07
N SER A 141 -5.46 9.64 -4.40
CA SER A 141 -4.62 8.74 -5.19
C SER A 141 -3.14 8.88 -4.81
N LEU A 142 -2.63 10.11 -4.77
CA LEU A 142 -1.24 10.37 -4.41
C LEU A 142 -0.94 9.93 -2.97
N GLN A 143 -1.86 10.20 -2.04
CA GLN A 143 -1.73 9.79 -0.64
C GLN A 143 -1.72 8.27 -0.47
N LEU A 144 -2.60 7.54 -1.15
CA LEU A 144 -2.65 6.08 -1.11
C LEU A 144 -1.39 5.47 -1.73
N LEU A 145 -0.94 5.98 -2.87
CA LEU A 145 0.26 5.46 -3.54
C LEU A 145 1.52 5.68 -2.71
N ILE A 146 1.71 6.88 -2.13
CA ILE A 146 2.89 7.15 -1.31
C ILE A 146 2.82 6.43 0.04
N LEU A 147 1.63 6.25 0.61
CA LEU A 147 1.43 5.44 1.80
C LEU A 147 1.79 3.98 1.53
N ALA A 148 1.26 3.41 0.45
CA ALA A 148 1.60 2.06 0.03
C ALA A 148 3.11 1.90 -0.15
N ALA A 149 3.75 2.80 -0.90
CA ALA A 149 5.19 2.73 -1.18
C ALA A 149 6.03 2.68 0.10
N VAL A 150 5.70 3.47 1.11
CA VAL A 150 6.44 3.49 2.39
C VAL A 150 6.03 2.33 3.30
N THR A 151 4.74 2.09 3.52
CA THR A 151 4.28 1.04 4.44
C THR A 151 4.64 -0.35 3.93
N GLY A 152 4.29 -0.67 2.68
CA GLY A 152 4.65 -1.96 2.09
C GLY A 152 6.13 -2.06 1.73
N GLY A 153 6.79 -0.94 1.39
CA GLY A 153 8.24 -0.90 1.21
C GLY A 153 9.01 -1.20 2.50
N SER A 154 8.58 -0.62 3.62
CA SER A 154 9.13 -0.89 4.95
C SER A 154 8.93 -2.34 5.35
N PHE A 155 7.77 -2.94 5.08
CA PHE A 155 7.56 -4.37 5.29
C PHE A 155 8.54 -5.22 4.47
N ALA A 156 8.72 -4.91 3.18
CA ALA A 156 9.68 -5.62 2.33
C ALA A 156 11.14 -5.42 2.80
N ALA A 157 11.48 -4.23 3.31
CA ALA A 157 12.79 -3.93 3.89
C ALA A 157 13.03 -4.64 5.23
N MET A 158 12.01 -4.75 6.08
CA MET A 158 12.08 -5.49 7.34
C MET A 158 12.31 -6.99 7.11
N ILE A 159 11.58 -7.59 6.16
CA ILE A 159 11.85 -8.98 5.74
C ILE A 159 13.28 -9.10 5.22
N LEU A 160 13.73 -8.13 4.42
CA LEU A 160 15.09 -8.14 3.86
C LEU A 160 16.13 -8.09 4.98
N ALA A 161 15.97 -7.20 5.96
CA ALA A 161 16.84 -7.07 7.12
C ALA A 161 16.92 -8.38 7.92
N HIS A 162 15.78 -9.03 8.17
CA HIS A 162 15.76 -10.37 8.78
C HIS A 162 16.53 -11.39 7.92
N TRP A 163 16.39 -11.32 6.59
CA TRP A 163 17.12 -12.18 5.66
C TRP A 163 18.64 -12.03 5.76
N TYR A 164 19.15 -10.82 6.01
CA TYR A 164 20.57 -10.56 6.27
C TYR A 164 21.06 -11.18 7.60
N LEU A 165 20.19 -11.27 8.61
CA LEU A 165 20.54 -11.91 9.89
C LEU A 165 20.74 -13.43 9.73
N VAL A 166 19.94 -14.06 8.87
CA VAL A 166 19.93 -15.53 8.71
C VAL A 166 20.75 -16.03 7.52
N THR A 167 21.20 -15.14 6.62
CA THR A 167 21.95 -15.51 5.41
C THR A 167 23.31 -14.80 5.39
N PRO A 168 24.42 -15.49 5.70
CA PRO A 168 25.74 -14.87 5.70
C PRO A 168 26.17 -14.42 4.30
N LYS A 169 26.89 -13.29 4.21
CA LYS A 169 27.55 -12.74 3.00
C LYS A 169 26.61 -12.28 1.87
N LEU A 170 25.50 -11.64 2.20
CA LEU A 170 24.68 -10.94 1.20
C LEU A 170 25.29 -9.58 0.82
N SER A 171 25.20 -9.23 -0.47
CA SER A 171 25.54 -7.89 -0.96
C SER A 171 24.69 -6.83 -0.27
N GLU A 172 25.23 -5.67 0.06
CA GLU A 172 24.51 -4.55 0.71
C GLU A 172 23.62 -3.76 -0.27
N ALA A 173 23.79 -3.94 -1.58
CA ALA A 173 23.12 -3.14 -2.60
C ALA A 173 21.57 -3.14 -2.51
N PRO A 174 20.88 -4.28 -2.27
CA PRO A 174 19.42 -4.28 -2.09
C PRO A 174 18.97 -3.46 -0.90
N LEU A 175 19.69 -3.54 0.23
CA LEU A 175 19.36 -2.81 1.45
C LEU A 175 19.54 -1.31 1.23
N LEU A 176 20.66 -0.88 0.66
CA LEU A 176 20.91 0.53 0.35
C LEU A 176 19.86 1.10 -0.60
N LEU A 177 19.46 0.34 -1.62
CA LEU A 177 18.43 0.76 -2.57
C LEU A 177 17.07 0.94 -1.88
N LEU A 178 16.63 -0.03 -1.07
CA LEU A 178 15.36 0.10 -0.35
C LEU A 178 15.41 1.23 0.68
N SER A 179 16.49 1.35 1.47
CA SER A 179 16.63 2.42 2.46
C SER A 179 16.60 3.81 1.83
N ARG A 180 17.29 4.02 0.70
CA ARG A 180 17.24 5.28 -0.04
C ARG A 180 15.86 5.56 -0.60
N THR A 181 15.21 4.55 -1.17
CA THR A 181 13.86 4.68 -1.74
C THR A 181 12.84 5.01 -0.65
N LEU A 182 12.95 4.40 0.54
CA LEU A 182 12.13 4.71 1.71
C LEU A 182 12.39 6.12 2.22
N GLY A 183 13.66 6.55 2.31
CA GLY A 183 14.01 7.92 2.69
C GLY A 183 13.39 8.97 1.76
N ILE A 184 13.45 8.73 0.44
CA ILE A 184 12.76 9.57 -0.55
C ILE A 184 11.25 9.53 -0.33
N GLY A 185 10.68 8.35 -0.12
CA GLY A 185 9.25 8.17 0.12
C GLY A 185 8.75 8.96 1.34
N ILE A 186 9.48 8.92 2.45
CA ILE A 186 9.19 9.69 3.67
C ILE A 186 9.29 11.19 3.37
N GLY A 187 10.33 11.64 2.67
CA GLY A 187 10.46 13.04 2.27
C GLY A 187 9.27 13.53 1.42
N VAL A 188 8.81 12.72 0.47
CA VAL A 188 7.62 13.01 -0.34
C VAL A 188 6.34 13.02 0.51
N GLN A 189 6.20 12.13 1.50
CA GLN A 189 5.05 12.16 2.42
C GLN A 189 4.98 13.46 3.21
N ILE A 190 6.12 13.91 3.76
CA ILE A 190 6.21 15.16 4.51
C ILE A 190 5.87 16.34 3.60
N ALA A 191 6.44 16.40 2.39
CA ALA A 191 6.16 17.46 1.43
C ALA A 191 4.68 17.50 1.03
N LEU A 192 4.09 16.34 0.69
CA LEU A 192 2.67 16.24 0.37
C LEU A 192 1.80 16.68 1.55
N PHE A 193 2.11 16.26 2.77
CA PHE A 193 1.38 16.69 3.96
C PHE A 193 1.37 18.22 4.09
N LEU A 194 2.52 18.87 3.97
CA LEU A 194 2.62 20.34 4.03
C LEU A 194 1.84 21.01 2.89
N ILE A 195 1.91 20.48 1.67
CA ILE A 195 1.15 21.00 0.53
C ILE A 195 -0.36 20.90 0.81
N TRP A 196 -0.86 19.74 1.25
CA TRP A 196 -2.28 19.56 1.52
C TRP A 196 -2.79 20.41 2.68
N GLN A 197 -1.95 20.67 3.69
CA GLN A 197 -2.25 21.64 4.75
C GLN A 197 -2.48 23.04 4.17
N LEU A 198 -1.60 23.51 3.27
CA LEU A 198 -1.72 24.84 2.65
C LEU A 198 -2.97 24.98 1.78
N PHE A 199 -3.40 23.90 1.12
CA PHE A 199 -4.60 23.89 0.28
C PHE A 199 -5.90 23.55 1.03
N GLY A 200 -5.83 23.29 2.35
CA GLY A 200 -7.00 22.89 3.15
C GLY A 200 -7.59 21.53 2.76
N LEU A 201 -6.85 20.69 2.03
CA LEU A 201 -7.30 19.39 1.50
C LEU A 201 -6.92 18.20 2.40
N GLY A 202 -6.71 18.45 3.68
CA GLY A 202 -6.26 17.43 4.64
C GLY A 202 -5.50 18.00 5.82
N GLY A 203 -5.82 19.25 6.19
CA GLY A 203 -5.13 19.99 7.25
C GLY A 203 -5.75 19.81 8.63
N LEU A 204 -4.99 20.13 9.70
CA LEU A 204 -5.47 20.06 11.08
C LEU A 204 -6.75 20.91 11.22
N GLY A 205 -7.89 20.26 11.45
CA GLY A 205 -9.23 20.83 11.52
C GLY A 205 -10.15 20.47 10.35
N ALA A 206 -9.68 19.75 9.32
CA ALA A 206 -10.44 19.49 8.09
C ALA A 206 -11.31 18.20 8.13
N GLY A 207 -11.37 17.50 9.26
CA GLY A 207 -12.06 16.19 9.37
C GLY A 207 -11.28 15.00 8.79
N TRP A 208 -10.13 15.26 8.18
CA TRP A 208 -9.12 14.27 7.72
C TRP A 208 -8.04 13.98 8.78
N ASP A 209 -8.05 14.75 9.87
CA ASP A 209 -7.02 14.76 10.90
C ASP A 209 -6.83 13.41 11.54
N PHE A 210 -7.89 12.61 11.65
CA PHE A 210 -7.77 11.30 12.24
C PHE A 210 -6.79 10.42 11.44
N PHE A 211 -6.84 10.43 10.11
CA PHE A 211 -5.92 9.62 9.30
C PHE A 211 -4.49 10.16 9.35
N ALA A 212 -4.32 11.49 9.35
CA ALA A 212 -3.01 12.12 9.45
C ALA A 212 -2.38 11.95 10.85
N ILE A 213 -3.15 12.19 11.91
CA ILE A 213 -2.75 12.03 13.31
C ILE A 213 -2.52 10.56 13.64
N LEU A 214 -3.40 9.64 13.25
CA LEU A 214 -3.19 8.22 13.50
C LEU A 214 -1.92 7.71 12.79
N ARG A 215 -1.67 8.15 11.55
CA ARG A 215 -0.43 7.84 10.82
C ARG A 215 0.81 8.44 11.48
N LEU A 216 0.73 9.69 11.94
CA LEU A 216 1.85 10.40 12.58
C LEU A 216 2.14 9.81 13.97
N VAL A 217 1.11 9.56 14.77
CA VAL A 217 1.18 9.01 16.12
C VAL A 217 1.62 7.55 16.10
N ILE A 218 1.05 6.71 15.23
CA ILE A 218 1.52 5.32 15.12
C ILE A 218 2.96 5.28 14.59
N GLY A 219 3.29 6.12 13.60
CA GLY A 219 4.65 6.21 13.05
C GLY A 219 5.71 6.77 14.01
N LEU A 220 5.32 7.60 15.00
CA LEU A 220 6.23 8.14 16.02
C LEU A 220 6.28 7.33 17.32
N ILE A 221 5.14 6.80 17.79
CA ILE A 221 5.03 6.13 19.09
C ILE A 221 5.41 4.65 19.00
N PHE A 222 5.19 4.03 17.84
CA PHE A 222 5.65 2.67 17.56
C PHE A 222 6.75 2.72 16.50
N PRO A 223 7.97 3.16 16.85
CA PRO A 223 9.11 2.90 15.99
C PRO A 223 9.28 1.38 15.89
N ALA A 224 9.52 0.91 14.67
CA ALA A 224 9.84 -0.49 14.36
C ALA A 224 10.94 -1.06 15.26
#